data_AF-D4L0U7-F1
#
_entry.id   AF-D4L0U7-F1
#
_cell.length_a   1.000
_cell.length_b   1.000
_cell.length_c   1.000
_cell.angle_alpha   90.00
_cell.angle_beta   90.00
_cell.angle_gamma   90.00
#
_symmetry.space_group_name_H-M   'P 1'
#
loop_
_entity.id
_entity.type
_entity.pdbx_description
1 polymer ?
#
loop_
_entity_poly.entity_id
_entity_poly.type
_entity_poly.pdbx_seq_one_letter_code
_entity_poly.pdbx_strand_id
1 'polypeptide(L)' 'MVDAREMKKILRNNGYEYQRCKGSHFMYSNGIYTVAVNKDLNAMVAKRIIKQYHLQVAGV' A
#
# COMPACT_ATOMS: atom_id res chain seq x y z
N MET A 1 -3.31 -8.72 -10.97
CA MET A 1 -4.24 -7.70 -10.40
C MET A 1 -3.71 -7.37 -9.00
N VAL A 2 -3.53 -6.09 -8.63
CA VAL A 2 -2.94 -5.73 -7.32
C VAL A 2 -3.99 -5.94 -6.23
N ASP A 3 -3.79 -6.96 -5.40
CA ASP A 3 -4.59 -7.21 -4.19
C ASP A 3 -3.93 -6.60 -2.95
N ALA A 4 -4.56 -6.75 -1.79
CA ALA A 4 -4.03 -6.22 -0.53
C ALA A 4 -2.66 -6.83 -0.15
N ARG A 5 -2.39 -8.10 -0.48
CA ARG A 5 -1.12 -8.75 -0.17
C ARG A 5 0.01 -8.19 -1.02
N GLU A 6 -0.25 -8.02 -2.32
CA GLU A 6 0.73 -7.44 -3.24
C GLU A 6 0.98 -5.97 -2.93
N MET A 7 -0.07 -5.23 -2.58
CA MET A 7 0.06 -3.84 -2.16
C MET A 7 0.97 -3.66 -0.94
N LYS A 8 0.89 -4.57 0.04
CA LYS A 8 1.79 -4.56 1.21
C LYS A 8 3.25 -4.77 0.81
N LYS A 9 3.53 -5.64 -0.17
CA LYS A 9 4.89 -5.82 -0.70
C LYS A 9 5.37 -4.58 -1.44
N ILE A 10 4.53 -4.01 -2.31
CA ILE A 10 4.85 -2.78 -3.05
C ILE A 10 5.22 -1.67 -2.06
N LEU A 11 4.40 -1.44 -1.04
CA LEU A 11 4.68 -0.43 -0.01
C LEU A 11 6.01 -0.69 0.69
N ARG A 12 6.27 -1.93 1.14
CA ARG A 12 7.56 -2.28 1.76
C ARG A 12 8.76 -2.06 0.84
N ASN A 13 8.67 -2.46 -0.43
CA ASN A 13 9.74 -2.26 -1.41
C ASN A 13 9.99 -0.78 -1.71
N ASN A 14 8.98 0.09 -1.51
CA ASN A 14 9.09 1.53 -1.65
C ASN A 14 9.46 2.24 -0.34
N GLY A 15 9.95 1.51 0.67
CA GLY A 15 10.42 2.10 1.93
C GLY A 15 9.30 2.48 2.91
N TYR A 16 8.08 1.98 2.72
CA TYR A 16 7.02 2.16 3.71
C TYR A 16 7.04 1.03 4.75
N GLU A 17 7.04 1.41 6.01
CA GLU A 17 7.01 0.51 7.15
C GLU A 17 5.61 0.34 7.70
N TYR A 18 5.31 -0.85 8.18
CA TYR A 18 4.06 -1.12 8.87
C TYR A 18 4.07 -0.45 10.23
N GLN A 19 3.08 0.38 10.51
CA GLN A 19 2.97 1.12 11.77
C GLN A 19 1.96 0.44 12.72
N ARG A 20 0.72 0.30 12.27
CA ARG A 20 -0.37 -0.24 13.09
C ARG A 20 -1.51 -0.79 12.26
N CYS A 21 -2.35 -1.60 12.89
CA CYS A 21 -3.60 -2.10 12.34
C CYS A 21 -4.75 -1.64 13.23
N LYS A 22 -5.84 -1.15 12.62
CA LYS A 22 -7.10 -0.88 13.31
C LYS A 22 -8.24 -1.48 12.50
N GLY A 23 -8.85 -2.55 13.04
CA GLY A 23 -9.89 -3.30 12.35
C GLY A 23 -9.36 -3.91 11.04
N SER A 24 -10.01 -3.59 9.92
CA SER A 24 -9.63 -4.06 8.59
C SER A 24 -8.56 -3.20 7.89
N HIS A 25 -8.05 -2.15 8.52
CA HIS A 25 -7.12 -1.21 7.91
C HIS A 25 -5.70 -1.35 8.50
N PHE A 26 -4.73 -1.51 7.61
CA PHE A 26 -3.30 -1.55 7.88
C PHE A 26 -2.67 -0.21 7.49
N MET A 27 -1.99 0.45 8.41
CA MET A 27 -1.30 1.71 8.16
C MET A 27 0.18 1.47 7.89
N TYR A 28 0.67 2.10 6.83
CA TYR A 28 2.05 2.08 6.38
C TYR A 28 2.59 3.50 6.33
N SER A 29 3.82 3.75 6.74
CA SER A 29 4.44 5.08 6.67
C SER A 29 5.90 4.98 6.28
N ASN A 30 6.37 5.90 5.44
CA ASN A 30 7.79 6.08 5.12
C ASN A 30 8.41 7.29 5.86
N GLY A 31 7.76 7.76 6.92
CA GLY A 31 8.15 8.96 7.68
C GLY A 31 7.64 10.28 7.10
N ILE A 32 7.30 10.33 5.81
CA ILE A 32 6.76 11.53 5.14
C ILE A 32 5.26 11.35 4.87
N TYR A 33 4.90 10.21 4.28
CA TYR A 33 3.53 9.88 3.88
C TYR A 33 3.04 8.65 4.63
N THR A 34 1.77 8.69 5.03
CA THR A 34 1.07 7.54 5.61
C THR A 34 0.00 7.04 4.66
N VAL A 35 0.02 5.75 4.36
CA VAL A 35 -0.91 5.04 3.47
C VAL A 35 -1.69 4.02 4.28
N ALA A 36 -3.02 4.05 4.16
CA ALA A 36 -3.90 3.03 4.72
C ALA A 36 -4.30 2.02 3.64
N VAL A 37 -4.10 0.74 3.91
CA VAL A 37 -4.49 -0.38 3.05
C VAL A 37 -5.54 -1.19 3.76
N ASN A 38 -6.70 -1.40 3.12
CA ASN A 38 -7.75 -2.28 3.64
C ASN A 38 -7.45 -3.75 3.32
N LYS A 39 -7.91 -4.69 4.15
CA LYS A 39 -7.86 -6.13 3.88
C LYS A 39 -8.53 -6.51 2.55
N ASP A 40 -9.63 -5.85 2.20
CA ASP A 40 -10.44 -6.07 0.98
C ASP A 40 -10.10 -5.01 -0.08
N LEU A 41 -8.81 -4.78 -0.32
CA LEU A 41 -8.35 -3.71 -1.21
C LEU A 41 -8.87 -3.91 -2.63
N ASN A 42 -9.61 -2.91 -3.13
CA ASN A 42 -10.08 -2.88 -4.51
C ASN A 42 -8.93 -2.49 -5.47
N ALA A 43 -8.85 -3.14 -6.63
CA ALA A 43 -7.81 -2.90 -7.63
C ALA A 43 -7.74 -1.45 -8.13
N MET A 44 -8.87 -0.74 -8.22
CA MET A 44 -8.89 0.69 -8.58
C MET A 44 -8.28 1.56 -7.48
N VAL A 45 -8.55 1.23 -6.21
CA VAL A 45 -7.95 1.92 -5.06
C VAL A 45 -6.45 1.67 -5.03
N ALA A 46 -6.01 0.43 -5.28
CA ALA A 46 -4.59 0.10 -5.39
C ALA A 46 -3.90 0.94 -6.48
N LYS A 47 -4.47 0.98 -7.70
CA LYS A 47 -3.96 1.81 -8.81
C LYS A 47 -3.90 3.30 -8.44
N ARG A 48 -4.93 3.83 -7.76
CA ARG A 48 -4.96 5.22 -7.30
C ARG A 48 -3.81 5.51 -6.35
N ILE A 49 -3.59 4.65 -5.35
CA ILE A 49 -2.51 4.83 -4.37
C ILE A 49 -1.14 4.75 -5.06
N ILE A 50 -0.92 3.77 -5.94
CA ILE A 50 0.33 3.64 -6.70
C ILE A 50 0.64 4.93 -7.46
N LYS A 51 -0.36 5.49 -8.16
CA LYS A 51 -0.21 6.74 -8.90
C LYS A 51 0.01 7.96 -7.99
N GLN A 52 -0.75 8.07 -6.91
CA GLN A 52 -0.71 9.21 -5.98
C GLN A 52 0.62 9.32 -5.22
N TYR A 53 1.19 8.17 -4.84
CA TYR A 53 2.44 8.11 -4.07
C TYR A 53 3.65 7.69 -4.92
N HIS A 54 3.50 7.68 -6.24
CA HIS A 54 4.56 7.34 -7.21
C HIS A 54 5.30 6.03 -6.86
N LEU A 55 4.54 5.02 -6.45
CA LEU A 55 5.12 3.75 -6.00
C LEU A 55 5.67 2.96 -7.19
N GLN A 56 6.90 2.46 -7.06
CA GLN A 56 7.49 1.53 -8.02
C GLN A 56 6.89 0.14 -7.82
N VAL A 57 6.32 -0.40 -8.90
CA VAL A 57 5.81 -1.77 -8.93
C VAL A 57 6.82 -2.58 -9.73
N ALA A 58 7.64 -3.39 -9.05
CA ALA A 58 8.59 -4.27 -9.72
C ALA A 58 7.82 -5.36 -10.48
N GLY A 59 7.81 -5.26 -11.81
CA GLY A 59 7.44 -6.32 -12.75
C GLY A 59 6.01 -6.85 -12.68
N VAL A 60 5.12 -6.26 -13.48
CA VAL A 60 4.14 -7.03 -14.27
C VAL A 60 4.72 -7.16 -15.67
#